data_AF-A0A4R4PP69-F1
#
_entry.id   AF-A0A4R4PP69-F1
#
_cell.length_a   1.000
_cell.length_b   1.000
_cell.length_c   1.000
_cell.angle_alpha   90.00
_cell.angle_beta   90.00
_cell.angle_gamma   90.00
#
_symmetry.space_group_name_H-M   'P 1'
#
loop_
_entity.id
_entity.type
_entity.pdbx_description
1 polymer ?
#
loop_
_entity_poly.entity_id
_entity_poly.type
_entity_poly.pdbx_seq_one_letter_code
_entity_poly.pdbx_strand_id
1 'polypeptide(L)'
;MAEEAVTTLRAGLGRFERGEEAFALLEVFLEVAGPWMGPVVLDPVGLRLPDEMTDDRALVQGLIEAIEAEPPVSGIFRSAEREYDMTDPQARWDYVRLAHCSKLATVWGEGRRTTYFEAAEAVTATYWLPESLKVAFFDAIQAKGWAVPADWLAAVGKQPKPWWRRG
;
A
#
# COMPACT_ATOMS: atom_id res chain seq x y z
N MET A 1 -20.13 -13.45 11.63
CA MET A 1 -18.84 -14.09 11.32
C MET A 1 -17.86 -13.65 12.38
N ALA A 2 -17.03 -14.55 12.91
CA ALA A 2 -16.02 -14.19 13.90
C ALA A 2 -14.97 -13.24 13.28
N GLU A 3 -14.47 -12.28 14.05
CA GLU A 3 -13.38 -11.40 13.60
C GLU A 3 -12.12 -12.26 13.44
N GLU A 4 -11.61 -12.37 12.21
CA GLU A 4 -10.39 -13.09 11.91
C GLU A 4 -9.19 -12.43 12.61
N ALA A 5 -8.25 -13.23 13.10
CA ALA A 5 -7.00 -12.69 13.62
C ALA A 5 -6.21 -12.01 12.48
N VAL A 6 -5.55 -10.91 12.82
CA VAL A 6 -4.78 -10.09 11.87
C VAL A 6 -3.37 -9.90 12.40
N THR A 7 -2.38 -10.29 11.61
CA THR A 7 -0.97 -9.95 11.82
C THR A 7 -0.69 -8.56 11.23
N THR A 8 -0.10 -7.66 12.03
CA THR A 8 0.39 -6.37 11.53
C THR A 8 1.87 -6.45 11.20
N LEU A 9 2.23 -6.11 9.95
CA LEU A 9 3.59 -6.02 9.45
C LEU A 9 3.93 -4.55 9.19
N ARG A 10 5.14 -4.12 9.58
CA ARG A 10 5.61 -2.75 9.36
C ARG A 10 6.88 -2.76 8.52
N ALA A 11 6.79 -2.31 7.27
CA ALA A 11 7.93 -2.13 6.39
C ALA A 11 8.49 -0.70 6.52
N GLY A 12 9.81 -0.58 6.73
CA GLY A 12 10.51 0.69 6.69
C GLY A 12 11.04 0.94 5.28
N LEU A 13 10.41 1.85 4.53
CA LEU A 13 10.66 2.05 3.10
C LEU A 13 12.07 2.56 2.81
N GLY A 14 12.66 3.33 3.72
CA GLY A 14 14.06 3.79 3.62
C GLY A 14 15.11 2.77 4.08
N ARG A 15 14.72 1.52 4.38
CA ARG A 15 15.66 0.44 4.77
C ARG A 15 16.02 -0.49 3.62
N PHE A 16 15.37 -0.31 2.47
CA PHE A 16 15.64 -1.07 1.27
C PHE A 16 16.83 -0.45 0.54
N GLU A 17 17.68 -1.27 -0.08
CA GLU A 17 18.79 -0.76 -0.89
C GLU A 17 18.26 -0.10 -2.18
N ARG A 18 17.07 -0.53 -2.62
CA ARG A 18 16.38 -0.02 -3.79
C ARG A 18 14.90 0.23 -3.47
N GLY A 19 14.36 1.37 -3.86
CA GLY A 19 12.93 1.67 -3.65
C GLY A 19 11.99 0.64 -4.27
N GLU A 20 12.39 0.03 -5.39
CA GLU A 20 11.64 -1.01 -6.09
C GLU A 20 11.48 -2.29 -5.25
N GLU A 21 12.38 -2.52 -4.28
CA GLU A 21 12.26 -3.69 -3.42
C GLU A 21 11.01 -3.59 -2.51
N ALA A 22 10.67 -2.37 -2.10
CA ALA A 22 9.47 -2.10 -1.32
C ALA A 22 8.19 -2.31 -2.15
N PHE A 23 8.25 -2.06 -3.47
CA PHE A 23 7.10 -2.18 -4.37
C PHE A 23 6.59 -3.59 -4.43
N ALA A 24 7.46 -4.60 -4.44
CA ALA A 24 6.99 -5.97 -4.54
C ALA A 24 6.29 -6.48 -3.29
N LEU A 25 6.60 -5.94 -2.10
CA LEU A 25 5.81 -6.30 -0.92
C LEU A 25 4.36 -5.88 -1.11
N LEU A 26 4.14 -4.65 -1.60
CA LEU A 26 2.80 -4.17 -1.89
C LEU A 26 2.17 -4.91 -3.07
N GLU A 27 2.90 -5.14 -4.15
CA GLU A 27 2.37 -5.88 -5.30
C GLU A 27 1.96 -7.31 -4.93
N VAL A 28 2.81 -8.06 -4.21
CA VAL A 28 2.48 -9.41 -3.75
C VAL A 28 1.30 -9.38 -2.79
N PHE A 29 1.22 -8.35 -1.94
CA PHE A 29 0.07 -8.17 -1.07
C PHE A 29 -1.22 -7.99 -1.87
N LEU A 30 -1.23 -7.11 -2.87
CA LEU A 30 -2.40 -6.87 -3.72
C LEU A 30 -2.77 -8.11 -4.54
N GLU A 31 -1.77 -8.87 -5.04
CA GLU A 31 -1.97 -10.11 -5.77
C GLU A 31 -2.67 -11.18 -4.88
N VAL A 32 -2.18 -11.36 -3.66
CA VAL A 32 -2.72 -12.37 -2.72
C VAL A 32 -4.03 -11.91 -2.10
N ALA A 33 -4.16 -10.63 -1.72
CA ALA A 33 -5.35 -10.11 -1.05
C ALA A 33 -6.51 -9.81 -2.01
N GLY A 34 -6.27 -9.80 -3.33
CA GLY A 34 -7.25 -9.50 -4.39
C GLY A 34 -8.70 -9.84 -4.09
N PRO A 35 -9.04 -11.11 -3.81
CA PRO A 35 -10.42 -11.54 -3.55
C PRO A 35 -11.10 -10.90 -2.33
N TRP A 36 -10.33 -10.36 -1.39
CA TRP A 36 -10.82 -9.78 -0.13
C TRP A 36 -10.80 -8.25 -0.13
N MET A 37 -10.22 -7.63 -1.17
CA MET A 37 -10.08 -6.18 -1.24
C MET A 37 -11.40 -5.50 -1.56
N GLY A 38 -11.64 -4.40 -0.86
CA GLY A 38 -12.55 -3.36 -1.27
C GLY A 38 -11.79 -2.28 -2.06
N PRO A 39 -12.23 -1.02 -1.97
CA PRO A 39 -11.60 0.09 -2.69
C PRO A 39 -10.11 0.24 -2.36
N VAL A 40 -9.31 0.51 -3.39
CA VAL A 40 -7.88 0.84 -3.28
C VAL A 40 -7.70 2.28 -3.70
N VAL A 41 -7.24 3.10 -2.74
CA VAL A 41 -7.26 4.56 -2.87
C VAL A 41 -5.93 5.18 -2.50
N LEU A 42 -5.63 6.31 -3.11
CA LEU A 42 -4.41 7.08 -2.88
C LEU A 42 -4.72 8.56 -2.82
N ASP A 43 -4.16 9.28 -1.84
CA ASP A 43 -4.17 10.74 -1.83
C ASP A 43 -3.08 11.26 -2.78
N PRO A 44 -3.44 11.97 -3.87
CA PRO A 44 -2.49 12.51 -4.82
C PRO A 44 -1.75 13.75 -4.29
N VAL A 45 -2.15 14.31 -3.14
CA VAL A 45 -1.57 15.55 -2.64
C VAL A 45 -0.16 15.36 -2.12
N GLY A 46 0.80 16.04 -2.78
CA GLY A 46 2.18 16.09 -2.34
C GLY A 46 2.94 14.78 -2.55
N LEU A 47 2.63 14.08 -3.65
CA LEU A 47 3.43 12.99 -4.17
C LEU A 47 4.89 13.43 -4.34
N ARG A 48 5.82 12.61 -3.87
CA ARG A 48 7.26 12.86 -3.97
C ARG A 48 7.98 11.57 -4.32
N LEU A 49 8.87 11.65 -5.30
CA LEU A 49 9.77 10.55 -5.60
C LEU A 49 10.71 10.28 -4.42
N PRO A 50 10.83 9.02 -3.98
CA PRO A 50 11.91 8.58 -3.10
C PRO A 50 13.28 8.81 -3.74
N ASP A 51 14.26 9.16 -2.92
CA ASP A 51 15.64 9.38 -3.39
C ASP A 51 16.27 8.06 -3.86
N GLU A 52 15.89 6.95 -3.22
CA GLU A 52 16.38 5.59 -3.45
C GLU A 52 15.72 4.89 -4.66
N MET A 53 14.80 5.55 -5.36
CA MET A 53 14.20 5.01 -6.58
C MET A 53 15.16 5.15 -7.75
N THR A 54 15.38 4.02 -8.46
CA THR A 54 16.42 3.87 -9.47
C THR A 54 15.80 3.65 -10.85
N ASP A 55 15.43 2.41 -11.17
CA ASP A 55 15.00 1.97 -12.50
C ASP A 55 13.64 2.56 -12.87
N ASP A 56 12.71 2.62 -11.92
CA ASP A 56 11.34 3.08 -12.18
C ASP A 56 11.20 4.61 -12.11
N ARG A 57 12.28 5.35 -11.76
CA ARG A 57 12.22 6.78 -11.46
C ARG A 57 11.56 7.62 -12.55
N ALA A 58 11.95 7.44 -13.80
CA ALA A 58 11.42 8.21 -14.93
C ALA A 58 9.94 7.90 -15.18
N LEU A 59 9.54 6.64 -15.02
CA LEU A 59 8.16 6.22 -15.17
C LEU A 59 7.28 6.84 -14.07
N VAL A 60 7.73 6.75 -12.81
CA VAL A 60 6.97 7.29 -11.67
C VAL A 60 6.89 8.81 -11.73
N GLN A 61 7.96 9.49 -12.16
CA GLN A 61 7.92 10.92 -12.44
C GLN A 61 6.81 11.26 -13.44
N GLY A 62 6.72 10.51 -14.54
CA GLY A 62 5.66 10.70 -15.54
C GLY A 62 4.25 10.47 -14.98
N LEU A 63 4.08 9.49 -14.08
CA LEU A 63 2.79 9.26 -13.40
C LEU A 63 2.41 10.44 -12.48
N ILE A 64 3.37 10.97 -11.73
CA ILE A 64 3.15 12.14 -10.86
C ILE A 64 2.76 13.35 -11.71
N GLU A 65 3.52 13.64 -12.77
CA GLU A 65 3.24 14.76 -13.68
C GLU A 65 1.86 14.64 -14.34
N ALA A 66 1.46 13.43 -14.74
CA ALA A 66 0.14 13.18 -15.29
C ALA A 66 -0.98 13.51 -14.29
N ILE A 67 -0.81 13.14 -13.02
CA ILE A 67 -1.77 13.46 -11.94
C ILE A 67 -1.79 14.97 -11.66
N GLU A 68 -0.63 15.63 -11.61
CA GLU A 68 -0.55 17.08 -11.39
C GLU A 68 -1.17 17.90 -12.54
N ALA A 69 -1.14 17.37 -13.76
CA ALA A 69 -1.76 17.98 -14.93
C ALA A 69 -3.29 17.82 -14.96
N GLU A 70 -3.87 16.93 -14.16
CA GLU A 70 -5.32 16.76 -14.10
C GLU A 70 -5.99 17.99 -13.45
N PRO A 71 -7.14 18.44 -13.97
CA PRO A 71 -7.85 19.56 -13.40
C PRO A 71 -8.29 19.22 -11.97
N PRO A 72 -8.13 20.13 -11.00
CA PRO A 72 -8.53 19.89 -9.63
C PRO A 72 -10.02 19.56 -9.58
N VAL A 73 -10.37 18.46 -8.91
CA VAL A 73 -11.75 18.03 -8.75
C VAL A 73 -12.47 19.08 -7.88
N SER A 74 -13.24 19.97 -8.49
CA SER A 74 -13.92 21.04 -7.78
C SER A 74 -15.09 20.49 -6.96
N GLY A 75 -15.02 20.57 -5.63
CA GLY A 75 -16.15 20.30 -4.73
C GLY A 75 -15.77 20.13 -3.26
N ILE A 76 -16.60 20.64 -2.34
CA ILE A 76 -16.34 20.67 -0.88
C ILE A 76 -16.35 19.25 -0.25
N PHE A 77 -16.84 18.22 -0.97
CA PHE A 77 -17.11 16.88 -0.41
C PHE A 77 -16.56 15.71 -1.22
N ARG A 78 -15.78 15.94 -2.29
CA ARG A 78 -15.08 14.82 -2.94
C ARG A 78 -13.74 14.64 -2.27
N SER A 79 -13.53 13.44 -1.73
CA SER A 79 -12.20 13.00 -1.31
C SER A 79 -11.23 13.26 -2.46
N ALA A 80 -10.10 13.91 -2.17
CA ALA A 80 -9.02 14.07 -3.16
C ALA A 80 -8.45 12.70 -3.58
N GLU A 81 -8.81 11.64 -2.85
CA GLU A 81 -8.39 10.28 -3.09
C GLU A 81 -8.80 9.78 -4.47
N ARG A 82 -7.81 9.23 -5.18
CA ARG A 82 -7.98 8.54 -6.46
C ARG A 82 -8.15 7.05 -6.21
N GLU A 83 -9.18 6.45 -6.78
CA GLU A 83 -9.43 5.01 -6.75
C GLU A 83 -8.75 4.32 -7.94
N TYR A 84 -8.19 3.14 -7.70
CA TYR A 84 -7.48 2.35 -8.71
C TYR A 84 -8.17 1.00 -8.93
N ASP A 85 -8.27 0.59 -10.20
CA ASP A 85 -8.79 -0.72 -10.58
C ASP A 85 -7.72 -1.80 -10.35
N MET A 86 -7.93 -2.66 -9.35
CA MET A 86 -7.00 -3.75 -9.03
C MET A 86 -7.09 -4.95 -9.97
N THR A 87 -8.07 -4.98 -10.88
CA THR A 87 -8.21 -6.02 -11.90
C THR A 87 -7.37 -5.72 -13.14
N ASP A 88 -7.01 -4.46 -13.37
CA ASP A 88 -6.04 -4.06 -14.39
C ASP A 88 -4.61 -4.14 -13.83
N PRO A 89 -3.75 -5.04 -14.36
CA PRO A 89 -2.37 -5.16 -13.93
C PRO A 89 -1.58 -3.85 -14.03
N GLN A 90 -1.87 -3.01 -15.02
CA GLN A 90 -1.15 -1.74 -15.18
C GLN A 90 -1.57 -0.75 -14.09
N ALA A 91 -2.87 -0.56 -13.87
CA ALA A 91 -3.38 0.30 -12.80
C ALA A 91 -2.92 -0.16 -11.41
N ARG A 92 -2.81 -1.47 -11.19
CA ARG A 92 -2.26 -2.03 -9.94
C ARG A 92 -0.80 -1.63 -9.74
N TRP A 93 0.05 -1.80 -10.76
CA TRP A 93 1.46 -1.40 -10.67
C TRP A 93 1.64 0.11 -10.54
N ASP A 94 0.79 0.91 -11.19
CA ASP A 94 0.82 2.37 -11.06
C ASP A 94 0.44 2.78 -9.63
N TYR A 95 -0.57 2.14 -9.03
CA TYR A 95 -0.88 2.32 -7.62
C TYR A 95 0.30 1.97 -6.73
N VAL A 96 0.94 0.81 -6.93
CA VAL A 96 2.09 0.36 -6.14
C VAL A 96 3.18 1.42 -6.14
N ARG A 97 3.58 1.88 -7.32
CA ARG A 97 4.62 2.91 -7.50
C ARG A 97 4.27 4.21 -6.79
N LEU A 98 3.03 4.67 -6.95
CA LEU A 98 2.57 5.93 -6.38
C LEU A 98 2.33 5.83 -4.86
N ALA A 99 1.96 4.67 -4.33
CA ALA A 99 1.69 4.46 -2.92
C ALA A 99 2.93 4.75 -2.06
N HIS A 100 4.11 4.37 -2.54
CA HIS A 100 5.38 4.68 -1.89
C HIS A 100 5.84 6.13 -2.07
N CYS A 101 5.25 6.86 -3.03
CA CYS A 101 5.49 8.28 -3.25
C CYS A 101 4.49 9.17 -2.50
N SER A 102 3.41 8.58 -1.96
CA SER A 102 2.34 9.33 -1.32
C SER A 102 2.56 9.49 0.18
N LYS A 103 1.97 10.55 0.73
CA LYS A 103 1.83 10.71 2.18
C LYS A 103 0.80 9.74 2.75
N LEU A 104 -0.20 9.37 1.96
CA LEU A 104 -1.28 8.48 2.33
C LEU A 104 -1.74 7.64 1.13
N ALA A 105 -1.56 6.33 1.22
CA ALA A 105 -2.15 5.37 0.30
C ALA A 105 -2.77 4.23 1.10
N THR A 106 -3.99 3.81 0.74
CA THR A 106 -4.79 2.90 1.55
C THR A 106 -5.41 1.79 0.71
N VAL A 107 -5.30 0.54 1.16
CA VAL A 107 -6.09 -0.60 0.66
C VAL A 107 -7.14 -0.93 1.70
N TRP A 108 -8.40 -0.92 1.30
CA TRP A 108 -9.50 -1.31 2.17
C TRP A 108 -9.88 -2.76 1.94
N GLY A 109 -10.41 -3.41 2.97
CA GLY A 109 -11.22 -4.62 2.81
C GLY A 109 -12.62 -4.30 2.31
N GLU A 110 -13.34 -5.35 1.94
CA GLU A 110 -14.71 -5.22 1.42
C GLU A 110 -15.60 -4.36 2.33
N GLY A 111 -16.32 -3.41 1.73
CA GLY A 111 -17.18 -2.48 2.46
C GLY A 111 -16.46 -1.42 3.31
N ARG A 112 -15.14 -1.22 3.13
CA ARG A 112 -14.31 -0.20 3.83
C ARG A 112 -14.28 -0.33 5.37
N ARG A 113 -14.46 -1.54 5.90
CA ARG A 113 -14.50 -1.78 7.34
C ARG A 113 -13.13 -2.05 7.96
N THR A 114 -12.22 -2.59 7.16
CA THR A 114 -10.87 -2.98 7.57
C THR A 114 -9.86 -2.28 6.68
N THR A 115 -8.82 -1.71 7.25
CA THR A 115 -7.66 -1.22 6.50
C THR A 115 -6.68 -2.37 6.39
N TYR A 116 -6.28 -2.70 5.17
CA TYR A 116 -5.40 -3.82 4.84
C TYR A 116 -3.97 -3.36 4.55
N PHE A 117 -3.82 -2.13 4.04
CA PHE A 117 -2.54 -1.50 3.86
C PHE A 117 -2.68 0.00 4.06
N GLU A 118 -1.65 0.62 4.64
CA GLU A 118 -1.49 2.06 4.76
C GLU A 118 -0.01 2.43 4.60
N ALA A 119 0.30 3.24 3.59
CA ALA A 119 1.56 3.97 3.54
C ALA A 119 1.39 5.29 4.29
N ALA A 120 2.32 5.59 5.22
CA ALA A 120 2.32 6.81 5.99
C ALA A 120 3.67 7.53 5.85
N GLU A 121 3.59 8.83 5.52
CA GLU A 121 4.71 9.78 5.48
C GLU A 121 5.84 9.40 4.50
N ALA A 122 5.57 8.58 3.48
CA ALA A 122 6.55 8.08 2.50
C ALA A 122 7.75 7.31 3.08
N VAL A 123 7.76 7.02 4.39
CA VAL A 123 8.87 6.36 5.08
C VAL A 123 8.48 5.01 5.67
N THR A 124 7.19 4.78 5.93
CA THR A 124 6.71 3.52 6.48
C THR A 124 5.45 3.04 5.79
N ALA A 125 5.35 1.73 5.64
CA ALA A 125 4.15 1.05 5.20
C ALA A 125 3.71 0.05 6.28
N THR A 126 2.42 0.02 6.56
CA THR A 126 1.79 -0.93 7.48
C THR A 126 0.86 -1.84 6.70
N TYR A 127 1.03 -3.14 6.87
CA TYR A 127 0.17 -4.17 6.29
C TYR A 127 -0.59 -4.85 7.42
N TRP A 128 -1.89 -4.98 7.27
CA TRP A 128 -2.76 -5.74 8.16
C TRP A 128 -3.18 -7.01 7.44
N LEU A 129 -2.41 -8.07 7.65
CA LEU A 129 -2.55 -9.34 6.97
C LEU A 129 -3.46 -10.28 7.77
N PRO A 130 -4.63 -10.67 7.24
CA PRO A 130 -5.45 -11.71 7.85
C PRO A 130 -4.64 -13.02 7.97
N GLU A 131 -4.83 -13.78 9.06
CA GLU A 131 -4.07 -15.03 9.25
C GLU A 131 -4.26 -16.03 8.11
N SER A 132 -5.44 -16.06 7.48
CA SER A 132 -5.71 -16.91 6.31
C SER A 132 -4.84 -16.59 5.09
N LEU A 133 -4.38 -15.35 4.95
CA LEU A 133 -3.56 -14.89 3.82
C LEU A 133 -2.06 -14.98 4.08
N LYS A 134 -1.67 -15.20 5.34
CA LYS A 134 -0.28 -15.10 5.79
C LYS A 134 0.66 -16.07 5.08
N VAL A 135 0.27 -17.34 4.99
CA VAL A 135 1.07 -18.38 4.34
C VAL A 135 1.20 -18.07 2.84
N ALA A 136 0.10 -17.80 2.16
CA ALA A 136 0.09 -17.48 0.73
C ALA A 136 0.94 -16.25 0.40
N PHE A 137 0.91 -15.21 1.25
CA PHE A 137 1.72 -14.02 1.10
C PHE A 137 3.22 -14.32 1.17
N PHE A 138 3.68 -15.02 2.22
CA PHE A 138 5.11 -15.33 2.35
C PHE A 138 5.60 -16.34 1.31
N ASP A 139 4.79 -17.33 0.96
CA ASP A 139 5.12 -18.28 -0.11
C ASP A 139 5.28 -17.56 -1.46
N ALA A 140 4.40 -16.61 -1.77
CA ALA A 140 4.47 -15.82 -3.00
C ALA A 140 5.72 -14.92 -3.05
N ILE A 141 6.09 -14.29 -1.94
CA ILE A 141 7.31 -13.48 -1.87
C ILE A 141 8.55 -14.36 -2.12
N GLN A 142 8.63 -15.51 -1.44
CA GLN A 142 9.74 -16.46 -1.61
C GLN A 142 9.82 -16.99 -3.05
N ALA A 143 8.69 -17.37 -3.65
CA ALA A 143 8.64 -17.89 -5.01
C ALA A 143 9.15 -16.90 -6.06
N LYS A 144 8.97 -15.58 -5.84
CA LYS A 144 9.50 -14.53 -6.71
C LYS A 144 11.00 -14.25 -6.48
N GLY A 145 11.65 -14.93 -5.52
CA GLY A 145 13.08 -14.82 -5.23
C GLY A 145 13.47 -13.66 -4.30
N TRP A 146 12.52 -13.08 -3.56
CA TRP A 146 12.76 -11.90 -2.73
C TRP A 146 13.17 -12.35 -1.33
N ALA A 147 14.34 -11.92 -0.89
CA ALA A 147 14.78 -12.15 0.48
C ALA A 147 14.14 -11.09 1.39
N VAL A 148 13.07 -11.44 2.11
CA VAL A 148 12.49 -10.56 3.14
C VAL A 148 13.41 -10.60 4.36
N PRO A 149 14.06 -9.49 4.76
CA PRO A 149 14.80 -9.40 6.00
C PRO A 149 13.91 -9.74 7.20
N ALA A 150 14.43 -10.58 8.10
CA ALA A 150 13.70 -11.06 9.26
C ALA A 150 13.21 -9.93 10.18
N ASP A 151 13.84 -8.75 10.10
CA ASP A 151 13.52 -7.56 10.88
C ASP A 151 12.56 -6.58 10.17
N TRP A 152 12.17 -6.83 8.92
CA TRP A 152 11.06 -6.12 8.25
C TRP A 152 9.68 -6.52 8.81
N LEU A 153 9.63 -7.59 9.58
CA LEU A 153 8.40 -8.20 10.09
C LEU A 153 8.44 -8.20 11.62
N ALA A 154 8.64 -7.03 12.23
CA ALA A 154 8.27 -6.88 13.63
C ALA A 154 6.75 -7.03 13.71
N ALA A 155 6.27 -8.21 14.15
CA ALA A 155 4.86 -8.43 14.45
C ALA A 155 4.47 -7.48 15.60
N VAL A 156 3.98 -6.29 15.25
CA VAL A 156 3.51 -5.34 16.25
C VAL A 156 2.10 -5.78 16.61
N GLY A 157 1.90 -6.21 17.85
CA GLY A 157 0.55 -6.50 18.35
C GLY A 157 -0.36 -5.31 18.09
N LYS A 158 -1.50 -5.55 17.43
CA LYS A 158 -2.50 -4.54 17.06
C LYS A 158 -2.80 -3.66 18.28
N GLN A 159 -2.29 -2.42 18.30
CA GLN A 159 -2.75 -1.48 19.32
C GLN A 159 -4.23 -1.21 19.05
N PRO A 160 -5.11 -1.41 20.04
CA PRO A 160 -6.53 -1.16 19.83
C PRO A 160 -6.72 0.29 19.38
N LYS A 161 -7.57 0.52 18.36
CA LYS A 161 -7.96 1.88 17.96
C LYS A 161 -8.34 2.67 19.22
N PRO A 162 -7.76 3.86 19.44
CA PRO A 162 -8.14 4.71 20.55
C PRO A 162 -9.65 4.93 20.56
N TRP A 163 -10.23 5.01 21.75
CA TRP A 163 -11.69 5.07 21.95
C TRP A 163 -12.36 6.20 21.17
N TRP A 164 -11.64 7.28 20.86
CA TRP A 164 -12.13 8.41 20.07
C TRP A 164 -12.18 8.18 18.54
N ARG A 165 -11.64 7.07 18.02
CA ARG A 165 -11.72 6.66 16.59
C ARG A 165 -12.59 5.42 16.36
N ARG A 166 -13.35 5.00 17.36
CA ARG A 166 -14.36 3.93 17.26
C ARG A 166 -15.72 4.59 16.99
N GLY A 167 -15.91 5.08 15.77
CA GLY A 167 -17.16 5.67 15.28
C GLY A 167 -17.75 4.79 14.19
#